data_AF-A0A822FF78-F1
#
_entry.id   AF-A0A822FF78-F1
#
_cell.length_a   1.000
_cell.length_b   1.000
_cell.length_c   1.000
_cell.angle_alpha   90.00
_cell.angle_beta   90.00
_cell.angle_gamma   90.00
#
_symmetry.space_group_name_H-M   'P 1'
#
loop_
_entity.id
_entity.type
_entity.pdbx_description
1 polymer ?
#
loop_
_entity_poly.entity_id
_entity_poly.type
_entity_poly.pdbx_seq_one_letter_code
_entity_poly.pdbx_strand_id
1 'polypeptide(L)' 'EFMGIVDDIGNDFKNIKIGQRVIVSAVIACGYCEYCKTEQYSACDNTNPRKSMKALISYRCADFFGYSH' A
#
# COMPACT_ATOMS: atom_id res chain seq x y z
N GLU A 1 9.91 4.76 -5.45
CA GLU A 1 8.97 5.87 -5.15
C GLU A 1 8.61 6.55 -6.46
N PHE A 2 7.41 7.11 -6.53
CA PHE A 2 6.89 7.74 -7.76
C PHE A 2 6.22 9.08 -7.46
N MET A 3 6.21 10.00 -8.42
CA MET A 3 5.52 11.29 -8.31
C MET A 3 4.67 11.52 -9.56
N GLY A 4 3.54 12.20 -9.41
CA GLY A 4 2.65 12.46 -10.54
C GLY A 4 1.49 13.40 -10.25
N ILE A 5 0.61 13.51 -11.25
CA ILE A 5 -0.67 14.23 -11.18
C ILE A 5 -1.79 13.19 -11.26
N VAL A 6 -2.82 13.33 -10.41
CA VAL A 6 -4.01 12.49 -10.47
C VAL A 6 -4.80 12.79 -11.74
N ASP A 7 -4.90 11.83 -12.64
CA ASP A 7 -5.62 11.95 -13.91
C ASP A 7 -7.12 11.61 -13.77
N ASP A 8 -7.44 10.58 -12.99
CA ASP A 8 -8.82 10.12 -12.75
C ASP A 8 -9.00 9.57 -11.32
N ILE A 9 -10.24 9.51 -10.82
CA ILE A 9 -10.58 8.98 -9.50
C ILE A 9 -11.84 8.09 -9.52
N GLY A 10 -11.85 7.03 -8.72
CA GLY A 10 -13.05 6.22 -8.50
C GLY A 10 -14.08 6.91 -7.60
N ASN A 11 -15.35 6.54 -7.74
CA ASN A 11 -16.49 7.18 -7.05
C ASN A 11 -16.41 7.16 -5.51
N ASP A 12 -15.70 6.20 -4.91
CA ASP A 12 -15.62 6.05 -3.46
C ASP A 12 -14.50 6.88 -2.79
N PHE A 13 -13.71 7.63 -3.57
CA PHE A 13 -12.63 8.46 -3.04
C PHE A 13 -13.11 9.87 -2.68
N LYS A 14 -12.96 10.26 -1.41
CA LYS A 14 -13.36 11.59 -0.91
C LYS A 14 -12.21 12.55 -0.64
N ASN A 15 -10.98 12.05 -0.59
CA ASN A 15 -9.81 12.78 -0.06
C ASN A 15 -8.75 13.15 -1.11
N ILE A 16 -8.98 12.83 -2.38
CA ILE A 16 -8.07 13.11 -3.50
C ILE A 16 -8.86 13.77 -4.63
N LYS A 17 -8.25 14.70 -5.37
CA LYS A 17 -8.86 15.41 -6.49
C LYS A 17 -8.09 15.17 -7.79
N ILE A 18 -8.79 15.13 -8.92
CA ILE A 18 -8.18 15.21 -10.26
C ILE A 18 -7.36 16.50 -10.36
N GLY A 19 -6.16 16.40 -10.94
CA GLY A 19 -5.18 17.48 -11.04
C GLY A 19 -4.29 17.67 -9.80
N GLN A 20 -4.52 16.93 -8.71
CA GLN A 20 -3.70 17.02 -7.50
C GLN A 20 -2.31 16.42 -7.73
N ARG A 21 -1.27 17.11 -7.24
CA ARG A 21 0.10 16.59 -7.18
C ARG A 21 0.22 15.56 -6.07
N VAL A 22 0.75 14.39 -6.36
CA VAL A 22 0.90 13.29 -5.40
C VAL A 22 2.27 12.65 -5.48
N ILE A 23 2.72 12.11 -4.34
CA ILE A 23 3.86 11.20 -4.22
C ILE A 23 3.29 9.85 -3.80
N VAL A 24 3.67 8.79 -4.49
CA VAL A 24 3.24 7.43 -4.21
C VAL A 24 4.40 6.68 -3.55
N SER A 25 4.17 6.25 -2.31
CA SER A 25 5.07 5.36 -1.59
C SER A 25 5.25 4.04 -2.35
N ALA A 26 6.42 3.43 -2.25
CA ALA A 26 6.61 2.07 -2.76
C ALA A 26 5.76 1.05 -1.98
N VAL A 27 5.44 1.31 -0.71
CA VAL A 27 4.68 0.41 0.16
C VAL A 27 3.18 0.48 -0.15
N ILE A 28 2.57 -0.68 -0.38
CA ILE A 28 1.13 -0.82 -0.57
C ILE A 28 0.52 -1.27 0.76
N ALA A 29 -0.31 -0.43 1.39
CA ALA A 29 -0.95 -0.71 2.67
C ALA A 29 -2.48 -0.52 2.61
N CYS A 30 -3.22 -1.36 3.33
CA CYS A 30 -4.69 -1.38 3.26
C CYS A 30 -5.39 -0.28 4.06
N GLY A 31 -4.70 0.34 5.02
CA GLY A 31 -5.26 1.41 5.86
C GLY A 31 -6.18 0.98 6.99
N TYR A 32 -6.57 -0.31 7.09
CA TYR A 32 -7.56 -0.77 8.09
C TYR A 32 -7.13 -1.95 8.98
N CYS A 33 -6.06 -2.67 8.68
CA CYS A 33 -5.55 -3.74 9.55
C CYS A 33 -4.88 -3.17 10.81
N GLU A 34 -4.61 -4.02 11.82
CA GLU A 34 -4.02 -3.59 13.09
C GLU A 34 -2.66 -2.87 12.90
N TYR A 35 -1.83 -3.40 12.00
CA TYR A 35 -0.58 -2.76 11.63
C TYR A 35 -0.79 -1.38 10.98
N CYS A 36 -1.79 -1.22 10.12
CA CYS A 36 -2.09 0.10 9.53
C CYS A 36 -2.64 1.09 10.56
N LYS A 37 -3.46 0.63 11.52
CA LYS A 37 -4.00 1.47 12.60
C LYS A 37 -2.91 1.97 13.55
N THR A 38 -1.83 1.21 13.68
CA THR A 38 -0.64 1.55 14.48
C THR A 38 0.48 2.16 13.62
N GLU A 39 0.16 2.59 12.38
CA GLU A 39 1.08 3.23 11.42
C GLU A 39 2.27 2.36 10.97
N GLN A 40 2.22 1.06 11.23
CA GLN A 40 3.18 0.06 10.78
C GLN A 40 2.85 -0.43 9.35
N TYR A 41 2.78 0.50 8.39
CA TYR A 41 2.31 0.22 7.03
C TYR A 41 3.12 -0.84 6.28
N SER A 42 4.42 -0.98 6.57
CA SER A 42 5.31 -1.99 5.98
C SER A 42 5.01 -3.43 6.44
N ALA A 43 4.22 -3.60 7.50
CA ALA A 43 3.78 -4.88 8.03
C ALA A 43 2.30 -5.17 7.68
N CYS A 44 1.77 -4.56 6.62
CA CYS A 44 0.37 -4.77 6.23
C CYS A 44 0.07 -6.24 5.91
N ASP A 45 -0.95 -6.81 6.56
CA ASP A 45 -1.34 -8.22 6.40
C ASP A 45 -2.06 -8.53 5.08
N ASN A 46 -2.68 -7.53 4.46
CA ASN A 46 -3.69 -7.76 3.42
C ASN A 46 -3.16 -7.57 2.00
N THR A 47 -2.08 -6.82 1.83
CA THR A 47 -1.64 -6.41 0.48
C THR A 47 -0.71 -7.43 -0.15
N ASN A 48 0.00 -8.23 0.66
CA ASN A 48 0.90 -9.27 0.16
C ASN A 48 0.27 -10.68 0.27
N PRO A 49 -0.15 -11.30 -0.85
CA PRO A 49 -0.77 -12.62 -0.84
C PRO A 49 0.24 -13.77 -0.67
N ARG A 50 1.56 -13.51 -0.70
CA ARG A 50 2.58 -14.56 -0.68
C ARG A 50 2.60 -15.30 0.66
N LYS A 51 2.25 -16.59 0.60
CA LYS A 51 2.30 -17.48 1.76
C LYS A 51 3.73 -17.87 2.15
N SER A 52 4.64 -17.94 1.19
CA SER A 52 6.05 -18.33 1.39
C SER A 52 6.85 -17.33 2.21
N MET A 53 6.45 -16.05 2.21
CA MET A 53 7.12 -15.01 2.98
C MET A 53 7.10 -15.32 4.49
N LYS A 54 6.01 -15.91 5.00
CA LYS A 54 5.91 -16.36 6.40
C LYS A 54 6.94 -17.43 6.79
N ALA A 55 7.48 -18.18 5.83
CA ALA A 55 8.47 -19.21 6.10
C ALA A 55 9.89 -18.64 6.26
N LEU A 56 10.16 -17.46 5.70
CA LEU A 56 11.47 -16.80 5.75
C LEU A 56 11.54 -15.71 6.82
N ILE A 57 10.42 -15.03 7.07
CA ILE A 57 10.28 -14.01 8.10
C ILE A 57 9.02 -14.30 8.90
N SER A 58 9.09 -14.19 10.23
CA SER A 58 8.01 -14.60 11.15
C SER A 58 6.68 -13.86 10.96
N TYR A 59 6.68 -12.78 10.17
CA TYR A 59 5.54 -11.94 9.87
C TYR A 59 5.44 -11.68 8.36
N ARG A 60 4.25 -11.34 7.87
CA ARG A 60 4.08 -10.89 6.48
C ARG A 60 4.45 -9.42 6.39
N CYS A 61 5.26 -9.07 5.39
CA CYS A 61 5.43 -7.68 5.00
C CYS A 61 4.33 -7.27 4.02
N ALA A 62 4.04 -5.98 4.00
CA ALA A 62 3.26 -5.33 2.96
C ALA A 62 3.85 -5.61 1.57
N ASP A 63 3.02 -5.41 0.56
CA ASP A 63 3.45 -5.50 -0.83
C ASP A 63 4.14 -4.20 -1.29
N PHE A 64 4.99 -4.29 -2.32
CA PHE A 64 5.76 -3.16 -2.82
C PHE A 64 5.61 -3.01 -4.33
N PHE A 65 5.21 -1.83 -4.80
CA PHE A 65 5.12 -1.53 -6.23
C PHE A 65 6.42 -1.90 -6.96
N GLY A 66 6.29 -2.75 -7.99
CA GLY A 66 7.42 -3.23 -8.80
C GLY A 66 8.11 -4.50 -8.28
N TYR A 67 7.77 -5.00 -7.10
CA TYR A 67 8.38 -6.21 -6.50
C TYR A 67 7.35 -7.30 -6.12
N SER A 68 6.07 -7.04 -6.38
CA SER A 68 4.91 -7.87 -6.01
C SER A 68 4.74 -9.18 -6.77
N HIS A 69 5.51 -9.45 -7.84
CA HIS A 69 5.34 -10.61 -8.75
C HIS A 69 5.96 -11.93 -8.25
#